data_AF-A0AAQ3MR15-F1
#
_entry.id   AF-A0AAQ3MR15-F1
#
_cell.length_a   1.000
_cell.length_b   1.000
_cell.length_c   1.000
_cell.angle_alpha   90.00
_cell.angle_beta   90.00
_cell.angle_gamma   90.00
#
_symmetry.space_group_name_H-M   'P 1'
#
loop_
_entity.id
_entity.type
_entity.pdbx_description
1 polymer ?
#
loop_
_entity_poly.entity_id
_entity_poly.type
_entity_poly.pdbx_seq_one_letter_code
_entity_poly.pdbx_strand_id
1 'polypeptide(L)'
;MVPFNYTEFIDELTRQVKNNIIPISRIDDAVARILRVKFVMGLFENPLPDPSLVNQLGKQVYFLEIIILWTNAHVLSASFSNRKSLFLDRVPFMCKQEHRELAREAVRKSLVLLKNGKSSKKPLLPLPKKSAKILVAGSHADNLGYQCGGWTITWQGLSDKNLTSGKSVSLTLVSAKIL
;
A
#
# COMPACT_ATOMS: atom_id res chain seq x y z
N MET A 1 22.53 2.86 -9.73
CA MET A 1 22.60 3.55 -8.41
C MET A 1 23.57 2.75 -7.57
N VAL A 2 24.63 3.37 -7.04
CA VAL A 2 25.64 2.68 -6.21
C VAL A 2 25.23 2.84 -4.75
N PRO A 3 24.79 1.79 -4.04
CA PRO A 3 24.24 1.93 -2.69
C PRO A 3 25.26 1.68 -1.56
N PHE A 4 26.40 1.03 -1.85
CA PHE A 4 27.38 0.63 -0.83
C PHE A 4 28.75 1.29 -1.03
N ASN A 5 29.41 1.03 -2.17
CA ASN A 5 30.78 1.52 -2.44
C ASN A 5 30.79 2.91 -3.08
N TYR A 6 30.08 3.87 -2.48
CA TYR A 6 29.95 5.21 -3.05
C TYR A 6 31.25 6.01 -3.01
N THR A 7 32.13 5.75 -2.04
CA THR A 7 33.45 6.41 -1.92
C THR A 7 34.35 6.06 -3.10
N GLU A 8 34.54 4.76 -3.36
CA GLU A 8 35.31 4.25 -4.50
C GLU A 8 34.77 4.79 -5.83
N PHE A 9 33.43 4.81 -5.96
CA PHE A 9 32.78 5.38 -7.14
C PHE A 9 33.09 6.86 -7.34
N ILE A 10 33.05 7.67 -6.27
CA ILE A 10 33.33 9.11 -6.32
C ILE A 10 34.81 9.35 -6.67
N ASP A 11 35.72 8.62 -6.04
CA ASP A 11 37.16 8.76 -6.27
C ASP A 11 37.54 8.43 -7.71
N GLU A 12 37.01 7.31 -8.22
CA GLU A 12 37.25 6.86 -9.59
C GLU A 12 36.62 7.80 -10.62
N LEU A 13 35.39 8.26 -10.39
CA LEU A 13 34.75 9.26 -11.26
C LEU A 13 35.56 10.57 -11.30
N THR A 14 36.02 11.04 -10.14
CA THR A 14 36.85 12.24 -10.03
C THR A 14 38.17 12.08 -10.79
N ARG A 15 38.80 10.91 -10.69
CA ARG A 15 40.03 10.57 -11.42
C ARG A 15 39.81 10.59 -12.92
N GLN A 16 38.72 10.03 -13.41
CA GLN A 16 38.39 10.01 -14.84
C GLN A 16 38.12 11.42 -15.40
N VAL A 17 37.48 12.30 -14.63
CA VAL A 17 37.29 13.70 -15.02
C VAL A 17 38.64 14.43 -15.06
N LYS A 18 39.50 14.26 -14.05
CA LYS A 18 40.85 14.87 -14.00
C LYS A 18 41.74 14.41 -15.15
N ASN A 19 41.61 13.16 -15.57
CA ASN A 19 42.36 12.58 -16.68
C ASN A 19 41.73 12.89 -18.06
N ASN A 20 40.71 13.74 -18.13
CA ASN A 20 39.97 14.10 -19.36
C ASN A 20 39.33 12.90 -20.08
N ILE A 21 39.12 11.78 -19.38
CA ILE A 21 38.38 10.62 -19.90
C ILE A 21 36.89 10.96 -19.96
N ILE A 22 36.39 11.63 -18.92
CA ILE A 22 35.02 12.15 -18.87
C ILE A 22 35.08 13.67 -18.98
N PRO A 23 34.51 14.29 -20.03
CA PRO A 23 34.51 15.72 -20.16
C PRO A 23 33.62 16.38 -19.10
N ILE A 24 34.06 17.53 -18.56
CA ILE A 24 33.33 18.27 -17.53
C ILE A 24 31.89 18.62 -17.96
N SER A 25 31.67 18.87 -19.24
CA SER A 25 30.33 19.15 -19.80
C SER A 25 29.33 18.01 -19.56
N ARG A 26 29.78 16.76 -19.40
CA ARG A 26 28.92 15.62 -19.07
C ARG A 26 28.54 15.60 -17.58
N ILE A 27 29.44 16.07 -16.72
CA ILE A 27 29.14 16.28 -15.30
C ILE A 27 28.15 17.42 -15.15
N ASP A 28 28.36 18.54 -15.87
CA ASP A 28 27.47 19.70 -15.83
C ASP A 28 26.05 19.36 -16.32
N ASP A 29 25.91 18.61 -17.42
CA ASP A 29 24.58 18.14 -17.89
C ASP A 29 23.90 17.24 -16.86
N ALA A 30 24.63 16.28 -16.25
CA ALA A 30 24.08 15.40 -15.23
C ALA A 30 23.64 16.16 -13.99
N VAL A 31 24.47 17.08 -13.48
CA VAL A 31 24.17 17.91 -12.31
C VAL A 31 23.00 18.85 -12.62
N ALA A 32 22.95 19.48 -13.78
CA ALA A 32 21.86 20.36 -14.19
C ALA A 32 20.51 19.63 -14.20
N ARG A 33 20.47 18.37 -14.67
CA ARG A 33 19.24 17.55 -14.64
C ARG A 33 18.80 17.21 -13.23
N ILE A 34 19.73 16.83 -12.36
CA ILE A 34 19.44 16.54 -10.95
C ILE A 34 18.93 17.78 -10.23
N LEU A 35 19.62 18.91 -10.39
CA LEU A 35 19.24 20.18 -9.78
C LEU A 35 17.89 20.66 -10.30
N ARG A 36 17.64 20.56 -11.62
CA ARG A 36 16.33 20.90 -12.20
C ARG A 36 15.19 20.17 -11.51
N VAL A 37 15.30 18.85 -11.34
CA VAL A 37 14.26 18.06 -10.66
C VAL A 37 14.09 18.52 -9.20
N LYS A 38 15.19 18.75 -8.47
CA LYS A 38 15.15 19.23 -7.08
C LYS A 38 14.48 20.60 -6.93
N PHE A 39 14.75 21.53 -7.84
CA PHE A 39 14.09 22.84 -7.87
C PHE A 39 12.61 22.73 -8.26
N VAL A 40 12.30 21.99 -9.32
CA VAL A 40 10.90 21.83 -9.81
C VAL A 40 10.00 21.19 -8.75
N MET A 41 10.52 20.27 -7.94
CA MET A 41 9.75 19.63 -6.86
C MET A 41 9.74 20.41 -5.55
N GLY A 42 10.36 21.60 -5.50
CA GLY A 42 10.38 22.46 -4.31
C GLY A 42 11.23 21.93 -3.16
N LEU A 43 12.23 21.08 -3.44
CA LEU A 43 13.04 20.42 -2.41
C LEU A 43 13.96 21.41 -1.68
N PHE A 44 14.30 22.55 -2.29
CA PHE A 44 15.11 23.58 -1.65
C PHE A 44 14.29 24.48 -0.71
N GLU A 45 13.01 24.68 -1.03
CA GLU A 45 12.06 25.44 -0.21
C GLU A 45 11.53 24.58 0.95
N ASN A 46 11.31 23.29 0.71
CA ASN A 46 10.82 22.33 1.70
C ASN A 46 11.77 21.11 1.81
N PRO A 47 12.97 21.29 2.39
CA PRO A 47 14.00 20.25 2.43
C PRO A 47 13.73 19.16 3.47
N LEU A 48 12.90 19.46 4.47
CA LEU A 48 12.58 18.55 5.57
C LEU A 48 11.22 17.88 5.34
N PRO A 49 11.07 16.61 5.74
CA PRO A 49 9.77 15.96 5.72
C PRO A 49 8.82 16.67 6.70
N ASP A 50 7.53 16.74 6.35
CA ASP A 50 6.51 17.34 7.20
C ASP A 50 6.42 16.58 8.54
N PRO A 51 6.77 17.23 9.68
CA PRO A 51 6.71 16.61 11.00
C PRO A 51 5.29 16.16 11.39
N SER A 52 4.25 16.77 10.81
CA SER A 52 2.85 16.42 11.07
C SER A 52 2.52 14.97 10.63
N LEU A 53 3.27 14.44 9.67
CA LEU A 53 3.11 13.09 9.12
C LEU A 53 3.88 12.03 9.91
N VAL A 54 4.77 12.41 10.83
CA VAL A 54 5.58 11.46 11.63
C VAL A 54 4.69 10.53 12.44
N ASN A 55 3.64 11.08 13.06
CA ASN A 55 2.64 10.32 13.81
C ASN A 55 1.73 9.44 12.92
N GLN A 56 1.94 9.44 11.61
CA GLN A 56 1.20 8.63 10.64
C GLN A 56 2.00 7.41 10.17
N LEU A 57 3.33 7.42 10.36
CA LEU A 57 4.22 6.31 10.03
C LEU A 57 3.94 5.14 10.97
N GLY A 58 3.69 3.95 10.40
CA GLY A 58 3.54 2.72 11.18
C GLY A 58 2.26 2.59 12.02
N LYS A 59 1.29 3.52 11.90
CA LYS A 59 -0.01 3.39 12.59
C LYS A 59 -0.75 2.16 12.07
N GLN A 60 -0.69 1.09 12.86
CA GLN A 60 -1.54 -0.07 12.72
C GLN A 60 -2.94 0.33 13.23
N VAL A 61 -3.89 0.51 12.32
CA VAL A 61 -5.29 0.77 12.70
C VAL A 61 -5.82 -0.52 13.32
N TYR A 62 -5.68 -0.66 14.64
CA TYR A 62 -6.27 -1.77 15.37
C TYR A 62 -7.79 -1.60 15.38
N PHE A 63 -8.48 -2.64 14.92
CA PHE A 63 -9.95 -2.71 14.85
C PHE A 63 -10.64 -2.53 16.23
N LEU A 64 -9.88 -2.64 17.33
CA LEU A 64 -10.38 -2.44 18.69
C LEU A 64 -10.79 -0.99 19.01
N GLU A 65 -10.17 0.03 18.41
CA GLU A 65 -10.62 1.41 18.64
C GLU A 65 -12.01 1.68 18.04
N ILE A 66 -12.37 0.97 16.98
CA ILE A 66 -13.70 1.06 16.35
C ILE A 66 -14.77 0.37 17.22
N ILE A 67 -14.43 -0.74 17.91
CA ILE A 67 -15.38 -1.45 18.79
C ILE A 67 -15.68 -0.63 20.05
N ILE A 68 -14.68 0.02 20.66
CA ILE A 68 -14.86 0.87 21.85
C ILE A 68 -15.69 2.13 21.52
N LEU A 69 -15.60 2.65 20.30
CA LEU A 69 -16.44 3.75 19.84
C LEU A 69 -17.87 3.31 19.50
N TRP A 70 -18.07 2.07 19.04
CA TRP A 70 -19.40 1.54 18.71
C TRP A 70 -20.22 1.14 19.94
N THR A 71 -19.58 0.65 21.01
CA THR A 71 -20.26 0.37 22.29
C THR A 71 -20.65 1.64 23.06
N ASN A 72 -19.88 2.73 22.94
CA ASN A 72 -20.22 4.02 23.57
C ASN A 72 -21.22 4.87 22.75
N ALA A 73 -21.40 4.60 21.45
CA ALA A 73 -22.34 5.34 20.60
C ALA A 73 -23.82 5.06 20.93
N HIS A 74 -24.12 4.00 21.69
CA HIS A 74 -25.48 3.71 22.16
C HIS A 74 -25.92 4.54 23.37
N VAL A 75 -25.03 5.34 23.97
CA VAL A 75 -25.32 6.09 25.22
C VAL A 75 -25.49 7.60 24.99
N LEU A 76 -25.11 8.16 23.83
CA LEU A 76 -25.18 9.62 23.60
C LEU A 76 -25.69 9.95 22.20
N SER A 77 -27.02 9.98 22.03
CA SER A 77 -27.70 10.23 20.74
C SER A 77 -27.85 11.70 20.35
N ALA A 78 -27.21 12.66 21.04
CA ALA A 78 -27.51 14.08 20.81
C ALA A 78 -26.29 15.01 20.81
N SER A 79 -25.25 14.73 20.02
CA SER A 79 -24.30 15.79 19.58
C SER A 79 -23.29 15.37 18.49
N PHE A 80 -23.57 14.32 17.73
CA PHE A 80 -22.53 13.62 16.96
C PHE A 80 -22.53 13.89 15.43
N SER A 81 -23.26 14.91 14.96
CA SER A 81 -23.26 15.25 13.52
C SER A 81 -22.03 16.07 13.09
N ASN A 82 -21.60 17.04 13.89
CA ASN A 82 -20.48 17.93 13.53
C ASN A 82 -19.08 17.43 13.93
N ARG A 83 -18.96 16.29 14.62
CA ARG A 83 -17.65 15.71 15.02
C ARG A 83 -17.20 14.49 14.21
N LYS A 84 -18.01 13.98 13.27
CA LYS A 84 -17.56 12.93 12.34
C LYS A 84 -16.56 13.45 11.31
N SER A 85 -16.78 14.66 10.77
CA SER A 85 -15.86 15.29 9.81
C SER A 85 -14.48 15.53 10.44
N LEU A 86 -14.41 16.18 11.61
CA LEU A 86 -13.16 16.54 12.28
C LEU A 86 -12.31 15.35 12.81
N PHE A 87 -12.85 14.13 12.84
CA PHE A 87 -12.13 12.94 13.31
C PHE A 87 -11.67 12.04 12.14
N LEU A 88 -12.41 12.00 11.04
CA LEU A 88 -12.01 11.34 9.79
C LEU A 88 -10.90 12.11 9.05
N ASP A 89 -10.77 13.42 9.30
CA ASP A 89 -9.68 14.22 8.72
C ASP A 89 -8.31 13.96 9.37
N ARG A 90 -8.26 13.23 10.51
CA ARG A 90 -7.02 12.83 11.20
C ARG A 90 -6.60 11.37 10.94
N VAL A 91 -7.12 10.76 9.88
CA VAL A 91 -6.66 9.45 9.42
C VAL A 91 -5.30 9.61 8.74
N PRO A 92 -4.28 8.80 9.09
CA PRO A 92 -2.95 8.87 8.49
C PRO A 92 -3.04 8.79 6.95
N PHE A 93 -2.27 9.59 6.22
CA PHE A 93 -2.13 9.53 4.75
C PHE A 93 -1.79 8.11 4.28
N MET A 94 -1.00 7.40 5.07
CA MET A 94 -0.77 5.98 4.91
C MET A 94 -2.02 5.18 5.29
N CYS A 95 -2.38 4.19 4.47
CA CYS A 95 -3.43 3.22 4.79
C CYS A 95 -4.87 3.75 4.91
N LYS A 96 -5.17 4.94 4.36
CA LYS A 96 -6.52 5.52 4.25
C LYS A 96 -7.54 4.55 3.65
N GLN A 97 -8.78 4.60 4.15
CA GLN A 97 -9.84 3.71 3.66
C GLN A 97 -10.12 3.95 2.18
N GLU A 98 -10.05 5.19 1.72
CA GLU A 98 -10.23 5.59 0.32
C GLU A 98 -9.20 4.90 -0.58
N HIS A 99 -7.92 4.88 -0.17
CA HIS A 99 -6.86 4.17 -0.91
C HIS A 99 -7.11 2.66 -0.93
N ARG A 100 -7.64 2.09 0.16
CA ARG A 100 -8.00 0.66 0.22
C ARG A 100 -9.19 0.33 -0.66
N GLU A 101 -10.20 1.19 -0.77
CA GLU A 101 -11.31 0.98 -1.69
C GLU A 101 -10.85 1.06 -3.15
N LEU A 102 -10.00 2.03 -3.48
CA LEU A 102 -9.38 2.11 -4.81
C LEU A 102 -8.55 0.85 -5.12
N ALA A 103 -7.75 0.37 -4.16
CA ALA A 103 -7.02 -0.87 -4.32
C ALA A 103 -7.95 -2.08 -4.52
N ARG A 104 -9.07 -2.17 -3.79
CA ARG A 104 -10.08 -3.23 -4.00
C ARG A 104 -10.73 -3.14 -5.37
N GLU A 105 -10.99 -1.94 -5.88
CA GLU A 105 -11.49 -1.74 -7.24
C GLU A 105 -10.47 -2.22 -8.28
N ALA A 106 -9.20 -1.84 -8.14
CA ALA A 106 -8.12 -2.29 -9.01
C ALA A 106 -8.00 -3.82 -9.03
N VAL A 107 -8.06 -4.46 -7.86
CA VAL A 107 -8.06 -5.93 -7.74
C VAL A 107 -9.26 -6.54 -8.46
N ARG A 108 -10.48 -5.99 -8.31
CA ARG A 108 -11.66 -6.51 -9.03
C ARG A 108 -11.50 -6.39 -10.54
N LYS A 109 -10.91 -5.30 -11.03
CA LYS A 109 -10.68 -5.04 -12.46
C LYS A 109 -9.54 -5.86 -13.05
N SER A 110 -8.56 -6.30 -12.24
CA SER A 110 -7.43 -7.09 -12.71
C SER A 110 -7.72 -8.58 -12.87
N LEU A 111 -8.86 -9.07 -12.38
CA LEU A 111 -9.23 -10.49 -12.48
C LEU A 111 -9.60 -10.87 -13.92
N VAL A 112 -8.94 -11.90 -14.44
CA VAL A 112 -9.23 -12.47 -15.77
C VAL A 112 -9.96 -13.81 -15.60
N LEU A 113 -11.20 -13.88 -16.09
CA LEU A 113 -12.02 -15.10 -16.02
C LEU A 113 -11.63 -16.06 -17.15
N LEU A 114 -10.84 -17.09 -16.84
CA LEU A 114 -10.40 -18.08 -17.82
C LEU A 114 -11.44 -19.17 -18.12
N LYS A 115 -12.29 -19.51 -17.14
CA LYS A 115 -13.32 -20.56 -17.27
C LYS A 115 -14.47 -20.32 -16.33
N ASN A 116 -15.72 -20.48 -16.79
CA ASN A 116 -16.93 -20.30 -15.99
C ASN A 116 -17.90 -21.50 -16.11
N GLY A 117 -17.47 -22.66 -15.62
CA GLY A 117 -18.24 -23.91 -15.69
C GLY A 117 -17.64 -24.92 -16.68
N LYS A 118 -18.14 -26.17 -16.63
CA LYS A 118 -17.71 -27.25 -17.55
C LYS A 118 -18.50 -27.24 -18.87
N SER A 119 -19.69 -26.65 -18.88
CA SER A 119 -20.59 -26.56 -20.04
C SER A 119 -21.07 -25.12 -20.19
N SER A 120 -21.24 -24.67 -21.43
CA SER A 120 -21.68 -23.31 -21.77
C SER A 120 -23.10 -22.98 -21.28
N LYS A 121 -23.88 -23.99 -20.87
CA LYS A 121 -25.30 -23.83 -20.50
C LYS A 121 -25.54 -23.43 -19.04
N LYS A 122 -24.58 -23.63 -18.14
CA LYS A 122 -24.74 -23.30 -16.71
C LYS A 122 -23.48 -22.62 -16.16
N PRO A 123 -23.48 -21.28 -16.04
CA PRO A 123 -22.35 -20.56 -15.44
C PRO A 123 -22.25 -20.89 -13.95
N LEU A 124 -21.02 -20.98 -13.43
CA LEU A 124 -20.75 -21.22 -12.01
C LEU A 124 -20.70 -19.90 -11.23
N LEU A 125 -20.15 -18.85 -11.83
CA LEU A 125 -20.03 -17.51 -11.26
C LEU A 125 -21.08 -16.59 -11.89
N PRO A 126 -21.69 -15.68 -11.11
CA PRO A 126 -21.40 -15.36 -9.71
C PRO A 126 -21.98 -16.36 -8.69
N LEU A 127 -21.26 -16.59 -7.59
CA LEU A 127 -21.73 -17.46 -6.50
C LEU A 127 -22.86 -16.78 -5.71
N PRO A 128 -23.87 -17.54 -5.23
CA PRO A 128 -24.92 -16.99 -4.38
C PRO A 128 -24.34 -16.57 -3.01
N LYS A 129 -24.68 -15.36 -2.57
CA LYS A 129 -24.25 -14.83 -1.26
C LYS A 129 -24.83 -15.62 -0.07
N LYS A 130 -26.05 -16.14 -0.24
CA LYS A 130 -26.77 -16.95 0.76
C LYS A 130 -26.69 -18.42 0.38
N SER A 131 -25.99 -19.19 1.20
CA SER A 131 -25.80 -20.63 1.05
C SER A 131 -25.57 -21.25 2.43
N ALA A 132 -26.09 -22.45 2.67
CA ALA A 132 -26.01 -23.11 3.98
C ALA A 132 -24.56 -23.29 4.48
N LYS A 133 -23.61 -23.64 3.59
CA LYS A 133 -22.19 -23.80 3.94
C LYS A 133 -21.31 -23.61 2.69
N ILE A 134 -20.18 -22.90 2.83
CA ILE A 134 -19.18 -22.72 1.77
C ILE A 134 -17.85 -23.23 2.32
N LEU A 135 -17.10 -23.96 1.50
CA LEU A 135 -15.72 -24.35 1.78
C LEU A 135 -14.76 -23.38 1.08
N VAL A 136 -13.80 -22.86 1.83
CA VAL A 136 -12.65 -22.10 1.31
C VAL A 136 -11.40 -22.95 1.56
N ALA A 137 -10.68 -23.30 0.50
CA ALA A 137 -9.53 -24.21 0.56
C ALA A 137 -8.38 -23.71 -0.33
N GLY A 138 -7.18 -24.26 -0.10
CA GLY A 138 -5.95 -23.92 -0.82
C GLY A 138 -4.96 -23.13 0.04
N SER A 139 -3.67 -23.30 -0.23
CA SER A 139 -2.58 -22.69 0.56
C SER A 139 -2.58 -21.15 0.54
N HIS A 140 -3.14 -20.55 -0.51
CA HIS A 140 -3.17 -19.11 -0.74
C HIS A 140 -4.45 -18.43 -0.22
N ALA A 141 -5.47 -19.21 0.17
CA ALA A 141 -6.79 -18.66 0.49
C ALA A 141 -6.78 -17.72 1.70
N ASP A 142 -5.94 -18.03 2.69
CA ASP A 142 -5.77 -17.24 3.91
C ASP A 142 -4.28 -16.97 4.20
N ASN A 143 -3.57 -16.45 3.20
CA ASN A 143 -2.18 -16.02 3.36
C ASN A 143 -1.97 -14.70 2.62
N LEU A 144 -1.82 -13.61 3.37
CA LEU A 144 -1.67 -12.27 2.81
C LEU A 144 -0.33 -12.10 2.09
N GLY A 145 0.74 -12.69 2.62
CA GLY A 145 2.05 -12.65 1.98
C GLY A 145 2.04 -13.25 0.58
N TYR A 146 1.37 -14.40 0.41
CA TYR A 146 1.18 -15.01 -0.91
C TYR A 146 0.27 -14.20 -1.84
N GLN A 147 -0.73 -13.52 -1.29
CA GLN A 147 -1.64 -12.68 -2.09
C GLN A 147 -0.97 -11.40 -2.58
N CYS A 148 0.01 -10.87 -1.83
CA CYS A 148 0.75 -9.67 -2.20
C CYS A 148 2.01 -9.96 -3.04
N GLY A 149 2.68 -11.10 -2.79
CA GLY A 149 3.88 -11.50 -3.52
C GLY A 149 5.15 -10.72 -3.12
N GLY A 150 6.10 -10.63 -4.04
CA GLY A 150 7.36 -9.90 -3.86
C GLY A 150 7.16 -8.40 -3.67
N TRP A 151 8.21 -7.71 -3.23
CA TRP A 151 8.18 -6.26 -2.93
C TRP A 151 7.12 -5.83 -1.89
N THR A 152 6.63 -6.78 -1.10
CA THR A 152 5.71 -6.51 0.01
C THR A 152 6.42 -6.81 1.32
N ILE A 153 6.74 -5.74 2.07
CA ILE A 153 7.57 -5.74 3.30
C ILE A 153 9.05 -6.12 3.03
N THR A 154 9.30 -7.23 2.34
CA THR A 154 10.64 -7.65 1.92
C THR A 154 10.74 -7.68 0.40
N TRP A 155 11.97 -7.73 -0.11
CA TRP A 155 12.23 -7.81 -1.55
C TRP A 155 11.57 -9.05 -2.20
N GLN A 156 11.77 -10.22 -1.60
CA GLN A 156 11.23 -11.50 -2.10
C GLN A 156 9.77 -11.75 -1.67
N GLY A 157 9.22 -10.91 -0.78
CA GLY A 157 7.94 -11.16 -0.13
C GLY A 157 8.08 -12.12 1.05
N LEU A 158 6.94 -12.46 1.64
CA LEU A 158 6.87 -13.29 2.84
C LEU A 158 5.84 -14.40 2.65
N SER A 159 6.15 -15.59 3.18
CA SER A 159 5.21 -16.72 3.28
C SER A 159 4.50 -16.78 4.63
N ASP A 160 5.00 -16.06 5.63
CA ASP A 160 4.44 -16.04 6.97
C ASP A 160 3.16 -15.19 7.03
N LYS A 161 2.11 -15.78 7.58
CA LYS A 161 0.80 -15.16 7.75
C LYS A 161 0.78 -14.08 8.83
N ASN A 162 1.68 -14.14 9.80
CA ASN A 162 1.65 -13.29 11.00
C ASN A 162 2.47 -12.00 10.85
N LEU A 163 3.31 -11.90 9.82
CA LEU A 163 4.19 -10.75 9.61
C LEU A 163 3.51 -9.59 8.84
N THR A 164 2.37 -9.84 8.20
CA THR A 164 1.66 -8.82 7.42
C THR A 164 0.28 -8.57 8.01
N SER A 165 0.04 -7.35 8.51
CA SER A 165 -1.28 -6.95 9.00
C SER A 165 -2.17 -6.48 7.84
N GLY A 166 -3.32 -7.13 7.66
CA GLY A 166 -4.27 -6.79 6.60
C GLY A 166 -5.42 -7.79 6.48
N LYS A 167 -6.33 -7.58 5.53
CA LYS A 167 -7.45 -8.50 5.28
C LYS A 167 -7.09 -9.44 4.13
N SER A 168 -7.03 -10.73 4.41
CA SER A 168 -6.89 -11.76 3.38
C SER A 168 -8.20 -11.93 2.57
N VAL A 169 -8.12 -12.61 1.43
CA VAL A 169 -9.30 -13.02 0.64
C VAL A 169 -10.31 -13.80 1.49
N SER A 170 -9.85 -14.73 2.35
CA SER A 170 -10.71 -15.46 3.29
C SER A 170 -11.48 -14.51 4.23
N LEU A 171 -10.78 -13.56 4.86
CA LEU A 171 -11.41 -12.57 5.74
C LEU A 171 -12.41 -11.67 5.00
N THR A 172 -12.16 -11.40 3.72
CA THR A 172 -13.02 -10.58 2.86
C THR A 172 -14.29 -11.32 2.45
N LEU A 173 -14.21 -12.62 2.15
CA LEU A 173 -15.38 -13.47 1.87
C LEU A 173 -16.27 -13.66 3.10
N VAL A 174 -15.67 -13.79 4.28
CA VAL A 174 -16.39 -13.85 5.56
C VAL A 174 -17.06 -12.52 5.88
N SER A 175 -16.38 -11.38 5.65
CA SER A 175 -16.95 -10.05 5.86
C SER A 175 -18.07 -9.71 4.86
N ALA A 176 -18.00 -10.21 3.63
CA ALA A 176 -19.03 -10.04 2.60
C ALA A 176 -20.33 -10.81 2.89
N LYS A 177 -20.34 -11.69 3.91
CA LYS A 177 -21.55 -12.33 4.46
C LYS A 177 -22.24 -11.50 5.56
N ILE A 178 -21.67 -10.38 6.00
CA ILE A 178 -22.16 -9.53 7.12
C ILE A 178 -22.77 -8.20 6.61
N LEU A 179 -23.08 -8.08 5.31
CA LEU A 179 -23.90 -6.97 4.77
C LEU A 179 -25.09 -7.52 3.98
#